data_AF-A0AAQ0QZA8-F1
#
_entry.id   AF-A0AAQ0QZA8-F1
#
_cell.length_a   1.000
_cell.length_b   1.000
_cell.length_c   1.000
_cell.angle_alpha   90.00
_cell.angle_beta   90.00
_cell.angle_gamma   90.00
#
_symmetry.space_group_name_H-M   'P 1'
#
loop_
_entity.id
_entity.type
_entity.pdbx_description
1 polymer ?
#
loop_
_entity_poly.entity_id
_entity_poly.type
_entity_poly.pdbx_seq_one_letter_code
_entity_poly.pdbx_strand_id
1 'polypeptide(L)'
;MSYNRKIIQTSSYIEIYEYEKVIFTQDENIKNTEPKKERKKKRNFDELSTEEQNERLERISKTRKNSRWEVMRLVDTNFDKKTSFLTLTTKENIQDRNQFNLLFDKFIKRLNYKIFNSKKRLLKYLAVLEKQERGAWHVHIMLFDFPFVPQHDLVKVWGLGGVWINKIDVDSKENRGRYVSKYFEKGIGQELLESYGKKAFYSSRNLKKPEILKFVTFEETENIIKHNEVLYETEYSGKIFKNGELLENRIKYKKIKID
;
A
#
# COMPACT_ATOMS: atom_id res chain seq x y z
N MET A 1 7.03 1.64 -23.07
CA MET A 1 6.89 3.07 -22.67
C MET A 1 8.17 3.54 -21.97
N SER A 2 8.68 4.73 -22.30
CA SER A 2 9.86 5.33 -21.65
C SER A 2 9.49 6.60 -20.87
N TYR A 3 10.22 6.90 -19.79
CA TYR A 3 10.03 8.14 -19.02
C TYR A 3 11.28 8.47 -18.20
N ASN A 4 11.61 9.75 -18.06
CA ASN A 4 12.55 10.25 -17.06
C ASN A 4 11.86 11.17 -16.03
N ARG A 5 10.56 11.41 -16.19
CA ARG A 5 9.73 12.08 -15.20
C ARG A 5 8.48 11.25 -14.91
N LYS A 6 8.20 11.09 -13.62
CA LYS A 6 6.96 10.48 -13.13
C LYS A 6 6.31 11.42 -12.13
N ILE A 7 5.08 11.81 -12.42
CA ILE A 7 4.26 12.62 -11.53
C ILE A 7 3.14 11.73 -11.00
N ILE A 8 2.92 11.77 -9.68
CA ILE A 8 1.79 11.13 -9.01
C ILE A 8 0.98 12.22 -8.34
N GLN A 9 -0.28 12.34 -8.71
CA GLN A 9 -1.18 13.32 -8.14
C GLN A 9 -2.25 12.61 -7.30
N THR A 10 -2.37 13.04 -6.04
CA THR A 10 -3.45 12.67 -5.13
C THR A 10 -4.35 13.90 -4.88
N SER A 11 -5.34 13.77 -4.00
CA SER A 11 -6.24 14.88 -3.68
C SER A 11 -5.57 16.07 -2.97
N SER A 12 -4.45 15.83 -2.29
CA SER A 12 -3.76 16.86 -1.51
C SER A 12 -2.31 17.11 -1.93
N TYR A 13 -1.72 16.23 -2.77
CA TYR A 13 -0.29 16.28 -3.06
C TYR A 13 0.03 15.96 -4.52
N ILE A 14 1.12 16.57 -5.00
CA ILE A 14 1.84 16.16 -6.21
C ILE A 14 3.19 15.60 -5.76
N GLU A 15 3.50 14.39 -6.20
CA GLU A 15 4.81 13.78 -6.04
C GLU A 15 5.52 13.72 -7.38
N ILE A 16 6.69 14.36 -7.48
CA ILE A 16 7.50 14.40 -8.69
C ILE A 16 8.74 13.54 -8.47
N TYR A 17 8.97 12.60 -9.38
CA TYR A 17 10.20 11.84 -9.49
C TYR A 17 10.89 12.22 -10.79
N GLU A 18 12.11 12.73 -10.68
CA GLU A 18 12.97 13.08 -11.80
C GLU A 18 14.15 12.12 -11.81
N TYR A 19 14.29 11.40 -12.92
CA TYR A 19 15.33 10.40 -13.11
C TYR A 19 16.39 10.98 -14.04
N GLU A 20 17.65 10.91 -13.65
CA GLU A 20 18.76 11.34 -14.50
C GLU A 20 18.81 10.52 -15.80
N LYS A 21 18.62 9.19 -15.68
CA LYS A 21 18.57 8.27 -16.81
C LYS A 21 17.13 7.86 -17.11
N VAL A 22 16.76 7.88 -18.40
CA VAL A 22 15.44 7.44 -18.89
C VAL A 22 15.17 5.99 -18.48
N ILE A 23 14.02 5.76 -17.86
CA ILE A 23 13.49 4.44 -17.51
C ILE A 23 12.71 3.88 -18.71
N PHE A 24 13.00 2.64 -19.06
CA PHE A 24 12.25 1.87 -20.02
C PHE A 24 11.40 0.83 -19.28
N THR A 25 10.08 0.97 -19.37
CA THR A 25 9.16 -0.12 -19.00
C THR A 25 9.13 -1.09 -20.18
N GLN A 26 9.69 -2.31 -20.01
CA GLN A 26 9.50 -3.45 -20.92
C GLN A 26 8.00 -3.60 -21.24
N ASP A 27 7.52 -3.87 -22.46
CA ASP A 27 8.08 -4.64 -23.58
C ASP A 27 7.64 -4.09 -24.95
N GLU A 28 8.51 -4.25 -25.97
CA GLU A 28 8.07 -4.60 -27.35
C GLU A 28 9.08 -5.48 -28.11
N ASN A 29 10.36 -5.61 -27.70
CA ASN A 29 11.33 -6.42 -28.46
C ASN A 29 12.42 -7.08 -27.61
N ILE A 30 12.07 -7.74 -26.50
CA ILE A 30 12.93 -8.81 -26.00
C ILE A 30 12.45 -10.09 -26.64
N LYS A 31 13.03 -10.45 -27.79
CA LYS A 31 13.04 -11.85 -28.21
C LYS A 31 13.67 -12.62 -27.05
N ASN A 32 12.85 -13.32 -26.27
CA ASN A 32 13.33 -14.28 -25.28
C ASN A 32 13.99 -15.44 -26.05
N THR A 33 15.24 -15.23 -26.48
CA THR A 33 16.11 -16.26 -27.05
C THR A 33 16.90 -16.99 -25.98
N GLU A 34 16.85 -16.57 -24.71
CA GLU A 34 17.44 -17.34 -23.63
C GLU A 34 16.52 -18.50 -23.22
N PRO A 35 17.06 -19.73 -23.10
CA PRO A 35 16.29 -20.86 -22.60
C PRO A 35 15.77 -20.51 -21.19
N LYS A 36 14.48 -20.80 -20.94
CA LYS A 36 13.87 -20.67 -19.61
C LYS A 36 14.73 -21.46 -18.62
N LYS A 37 15.58 -20.77 -17.85
CA LYS A 37 16.34 -21.37 -16.74
C LYS A 37 15.38 -22.21 -15.91
N GLU A 38 15.72 -23.47 -15.67
CA GLU A 38 14.93 -24.35 -14.82
C GLU A 38 14.62 -23.60 -13.51
N ARG A 39 13.34 -23.61 -13.13
CA ARG A 39 12.89 -22.97 -11.90
C ARG A 39 13.54 -23.71 -10.72
N LYS A 40 14.68 -23.20 -10.24
CA LYS A 40 15.33 -23.68 -9.02
C LYS A 40 14.29 -23.77 -7.90
N LYS A 41 14.28 -24.89 -7.18
CA LYS A 41 13.41 -25.12 -6.03
C LYS A 41 13.59 -23.96 -5.04
N LYS A 42 12.49 -23.37 -4.57
CA LYS A 42 12.55 -22.27 -3.60
C LYS A 42 13.16 -22.78 -2.31
N ARG A 43 14.36 -22.30 -1.97
CA ARG A 43 15.03 -22.53 -0.68
C ARG A 43 14.31 -21.78 0.45
N ASN A 44 14.23 -22.40 1.62
CA ASN A 44 13.77 -21.77 2.85
C ASN A 44 14.75 -20.68 3.30
N PHE A 45 14.32 -19.78 4.19
CA PHE A 45 15.17 -18.67 4.63
C PHE A 45 16.44 -19.16 5.34
N ASP A 46 16.30 -20.18 6.20
CA ASP A 46 17.42 -20.73 6.97
C ASP A 46 18.40 -21.54 6.11
N GLU A 47 17.99 -21.90 4.89
CA GLU A 47 18.85 -22.58 3.91
C GLU A 47 19.69 -21.60 3.09
N LEU A 48 19.50 -20.29 3.26
CA LEU A 48 20.22 -19.23 2.54
C LEU A 48 21.57 -18.89 3.20
N SER A 49 22.56 -18.48 2.41
CA SER A 49 23.76 -17.85 2.96
C SER A 49 23.41 -16.52 3.63
N THR A 50 24.26 -16.04 4.54
CA THR A 50 24.05 -14.75 5.24
C THR A 50 23.84 -13.58 4.27
N GLU A 51 24.58 -13.56 3.16
CA GLU A 51 24.43 -12.53 2.12
C GLU A 51 23.06 -12.63 1.43
N GLU A 52 22.66 -13.82 1.00
CA GLU A 52 21.33 -14.06 0.40
C GLU A 52 20.18 -13.73 1.37
N GLN A 53 20.37 -13.98 2.66
CA GLN A 53 19.41 -13.63 3.72
C GLN A 53 19.26 -12.11 3.84
N ASN A 54 20.37 -11.38 3.91
CA ASN A 54 20.39 -9.93 3.99
C ASN A 54 19.71 -9.29 2.77
N GLU A 55 20.08 -9.72 1.56
CA GLU A 55 19.41 -9.25 0.34
C GLU A 55 17.90 -9.52 0.36
N ARG A 56 17.48 -10.68 0.88
CA ARG A 56 16.06 -11.01 0.98
C ARG A 56 15.35 -10.07 1.95
N LEU A 57 15.93 -9.82 3.12
CA LEU A 57 15.39 -8.87 4.10
C LEU A 57 15.29 -7.45 3.53
N GLU A 58 16.30 -6.99 2.81
CA GLU A 58 16.28 -5.70 2.12
C GLU A 58 15.16 -5.63 1.07
N ARG A 59 15.01 -6.68 0.25
CA ARG A 59 13.92 -6.78 -0.74
C ARG A 59 12.55 -6.72 -0.08
N ILE A 60 12.37 -7.40 1.06
CA ILE A 60 11.12 -7.39 1.83
C ILE A 60 10.87 -5.97 2.37
N SER A 61 11.86 -5.39 3.04
CA SER A 61 11.78 -4.05 3.63
C SER A 61 11.41 -3.01 2.57
N LYS A 62 12.07 -3.02 1.41
CA LYS A 62 11.76 -2.15 0.27
C LYS A 62 10.32 -2.34 -0.23
N THR A 63 9.86 -3.60 -0.33
CA THR A 63 8.47 -3.91 -0.73
C THR A 63 7.46 -3.36 0.29
N ARG A 64 7.74 -3.47 1.59
CA ARG A 64 6.89 -2.91 2.65
C ARG A 64 6.89 -1.39 2.65
N LYS A 65 8.06 -0.75 2.46
CA LYS A 65 8.15 0.70 2.27
C LYS A 65 7.29 1.17 1.09
N ASN A 66 7.37 0.50 -0.05
CA ASN A 66 6.53 0.81 -1.21
C ASN A 66 5.03 0.62 -0.92
N SER A 67 4.66 -0.43 -0.19
CA SER A 67 3.29 -0.67 0.23
C SER A 67 2.75 0.44 1.13
N ARG A 68 3.59 0.99 2.03
CA ARG A 68 3.21 2.14 2.87
C ARG A 68 2.91 3.37 2.02
N TRP A 69 3.77 3.69 1.05
CA TRP A 69 3.52 4.80 0.12
C TRP A 69 2.24 4.60 -0.70
N GLU A 70 1.97 3.38 -1.16
CA GLU A 70 0.73 3.08 -1.87
C GLU A 70 -0.50 3.29 -0.98
N VAL A 71 -0.48 2.79 0.26
CA VAL A 71 -1.55 3.00 1.23
C VAL A 71 -1.76 4.50 1.50
N MET A 72 -0.69 5.27 1.72
CA MET A 72 -0.79 6.72 1.93
C MET A 72 -1.49 7.44 0.77
N ARG A 73 -1.10 7.13 -0.47
CA ARG A 73 -1.73 7.71 -1.67
C ARG A 73 -3.19 7.31 -1.81
N LEU A 74 -3.50 6.03 -1.57
CA LEU A 74 -4.88 5.54 -1.64
C LEU A 74 -5.77 6.17 -0.57
N VAL A 75 -5.27 6.32 0.66
CA VAL A 75 -5.98 7.04 1.72
C VAL A 75 -6.24 8.47 1.29
N ASP A 76 -5.21 9.23 0.90
CA ASP A 76 -5.37 10.63 0.53
C ASP A 76 -6.36 10.84 -0.62
N THR A 77 -6.34 9.95 -1.62
CA THR A 77 -7.22 10.01 -2.81
C THR A 77 -8.68 9.66 -2.51
N ASN A 78 -8.94 8.83 -1.48
CA ASN A 78 -10.29 8.32 -1.21
C ASN A 78 -10.90 8.88 0.08
N PHE A 79 -10.13 9.60 0.89
CA PHE A 79 -10.60 10.14 2.16
C PHE A 79 -11.75 11.14 1.96
N ASP A 80 -12.81 10.97 2.73
CA ASP A 80 -14.02 11.78 2.70
C ASP A 80 -14.61 12.00 4.10
N LYS A 81 -15.68 12.79 4.18
CA LYS A 81 -16.37 13.13 5.45
C LYS A 81 -17.05 11.95 6.12
N LYS A 82 -17.17 10.80 5.45
CA LYS A 82 -17.77 9.55 5.94
C LYS A 82 -16.70 8.47 6.18
N THR A 83 -15.42 8.84 6.13
CA THR A 83 -14.34 7.87 6.35
C THR A 83 -14.33 7.44 7.81
N SER A 84 -14.33 6.13 8.02
CA SER A 84 -14.43 5.51 9.34
C SER A 84 -13.31 4.50 9.53
N PHE A 85 -12.79 4.43 10.75
CA PHE A 85 -11.79 3.46 11.16
C PHE A 85 -12.45 2.34 11.97
N LEU A 86 -12.29 1.11 11.51
CA LEU A 86 -12.88 -0.09 12.08
C LEU A 86 -11.76 -1.06 12.49
N THR A 87 -11.77 -1.51 13.74
CA THR A 87 -10.90 -2.56 14.25
C THR A 87 -11.73 -3.79 14.59
N LEU A 88 -11.29 -4.98 14.13
CA LEU A 88 -11.89 -6.26 14.48
C LEU A 88 -10.86 -7.16 15.15
N THR A 89 -11.24 -7.78 16.26
CA THR A 89 -10.43 -8.78 16.98
C THR A 89 -11.19 -10.08 17.13
N THR A 90 -10.50 -11.20 17.35
CA THR A 90 -11.14 -12.49 17.67
C THR A 90 -11.09 -12.72 19.18
N LYS A 91 -12.10 -13.37 19.77
CA LYS A 91 -12.00 -13.85 21.15
C LYS A 91 -10.96 -14.97 21.23
N GLU A 92 -11.06 -15.94 20.33
CA GLU A 92 -10.07 -17.01 20.17
C GLU A 92 -8.71 -16.49 19.74
N ASN A 93 -7.64 -17.18 20.14
CA ASN A 93 -6.26 -16.84 19.79
C ASN A 93 -5.89 -17.42 18.40
N ILE A 94 -6.44 -16.84 17.34
CA ILE A 94 -6.19 -17.32 15.97
C ILE A 94 -4.83 -16.80 15.51
N GLN A 95 -3.81 -17.67 15.55
CA GLN A 95 -2.44 -17.35 15.14
C GLN A 95 -2.16 -17.69 13.66
N ASP A 96 -2.96 -18.57 13.05
CA ASP A 96 -2.82 -18.84 11.61
C ASP A 96 -3.39 -17.67 10.79
N ARG A 97 -2.49 -17.00 10.07
CA ARG A 97 -2.81 -15.82 9.26
C ARG A 97 -3.75 -16.14 8.11
N ASN A 98 -3.69 -17.34 7.52
CA ASN A 98 -4.53 -17.71 6.38
C ASN A 98 -5.97 -17.98 6.85
N GLN A 99 -6.14 -18.67 7.97
CA GLN A 99 -7.40 -18.87 8.67
C GLN A 99 -8.03 -17.52 9.01
N PHE A 100 -7.28 -16.62 9.65
CA PHE A 100 -7.77 -15.27 9.95
C PHE A 100 -8.18 -14.52 8.67
N ASN A 101 -7.37 -14.61 7.61
CA ASN A 101 -7.67 -13.96 6.34
C ASN A 101 -8.96 -14.49 5.67
N LEU A 102 -9.29 -15.77 5.83
CA LEU A 102 -10.56 -16.33 5.36
C LEU A 102 -11.75 -15.78 6.16
N LEU A 103 -11.60 -15.62 7.47
CA LEU A 103 -12.63 -15.02 8.34
C LEU A 103 -12.85 -13.55 7.97
N PHE A 104 -11.77 -12.82 7.72
CA PHE A 104 -11.80 -11.44 7.24
C PHE A 104 -12.50 -11.30 5.88
N ASP A 105 -12.18 -12.15 4.90
CA ASP A 105 -12.87 -12.12 3.58
C ASP A 105 -14.37 -12.39 3.71
N LYS A 106 -14.77 -13.35 4.57
CA LYS A 106 -16.18 -13.60 4.88
C LYS A 106 -16.85 -12.38 5.53
N PHE A 107 -16.17 -11.71 6.46
CA PHE A 107 -16.69 -10.48 7.07
C PHE A 107 -16.93 -9.38 6.03
N ILE A 108 -15.96 -9.09 5.17
CA ILE A 108 -16.10 -8.06 4.12
C ILE A 108 -17.30 -8.36 3.22
N LYS A 109 -17.51 -9.64 2.85
CA LYS A 109 -18.68 -10.08 2.07
C LYS A 109 -20.00 -9.83 2.82
N ARG A 110 -20.08 -10.22 4.10
CA ARG A 110 -21.29 -10.03 4.92
C ARG A 110 -21.60 -8.55 5.15
N LEU A 111 -20.57 -7.75 5.45
CA LEU A 111 -20.70 -6.30 5.64
C LEU A 111 -21.17 -5.61 4.36
N ASN A 112 -20.58 -5.96 3.22
CA ASN A 112 -21.02 -5.46 1.91
C ASN A 112 -22.50 -5.79 1.64
N TYR A 113 -22.92 -7.03 1.90
CA TYR A 113 -24.30 -7.44 1.72
C TYR A 113 -25.25 -6.70 2.67
N LYS A 114 -24.89 -6.53 3.95
CA LYS A 114 -25.69 -5.77 4.92
C LYS A 114 -25.92 -4.32 4.48
N ILE A 115 -24.90 -3.68 3.92
CA ILE A 115 -24.97 -2.25 3.56
C ILE A 115 -25.66 -2.01 2.22
N PHE A 116 -25.32 -2.82 1.21
CA PHE A 116 -25.75 -2.57 -0.17
C PHE A 116 -26.81 -3.56 -0.67
N ASN A 117 -27.20 -4.55 0.14
CA ASN A 117 -28.06 -5.66 -0.25
C ASN A 117 -27.64 -6.30 -1.59
N SER A 118 -26.33 -6.42 -1.82
CA SER A 118 -25.77 -6.82 -3.10
C SER A 118 -24.59 -7.77 -2.94
N LYS A 119 -24.49 -8.73 -3.87
CA LYS A 119 -23.31 -9.60 -4.01
C LYS A 119 -22.17 -8.92 -4.79
N LYS A 120 -22.42 -7.76 -5.42
CA LYS A 120 -21.38 -6.93 -6.04
C LYS A 120 -20.51 -6.32 -4.95
N ARG A 121 -19.18 -6.33 -5.14
CA ARG A 121 -18.21 -5.75 -4.18
C ARG A 121 -18.21 -4.22 -4.29
N LEU A 122 -19.06 -3.57 -3.52
CA LEU A 122 -19.27 -2.12 -3.52
C LEU A 122 -18.57 -1.43 -2.35
N LEU A 123 -18.32 -2.14 -1.25
CA LEU A 123 -17.63 -1.61 -0.08
C LEU A 123 -16.23 -1.09 -0.45
N LYS A 124 -15.99 0.19 -0.17
CA LYS A 124 -14.70 0.85 -0.37
C LYS A 124 -13.87 0.76 0.91
N TYR A 125 -12.73 0.06 0.87
CA TYR A 125 -11.91 -0.10 2.07
C TYR A 125 -10.43 -0.31 1.79
N LEU A 126 -9.61 0.03 2.78
CA LEU A 126 -8.23 -0.41 2.97
C LEU A 126 -8.13 -1.18 4.28
N ALA A 127 -7.33 -2.25 4.34
CA ALA A 127 -7.13 -2.99 5.56
C ALA A 127 -5.72 -3.54 5.71
N VAL A 128 -5.26 -3.64 6.96
CA VAL A 128 -4.01 -4.32 7.33
C VAL A 128 -4.28 -5.34 8.41
N LEU A 129 -3.59 -6.47 8.31
CA LEU A 129 -3.55 -7.46 9.38
C LEU A 129 -2.40 -7.10 10.31
N GLU A 130 -2.65 -7.20 11.61
CA GLU A 130 -1.66 -6.97 12.65
C GLU A 130 -1.82 -8.07 13.70
N LYS A 131 -0.71 -8.46 14.34
CA LYS A 131 -0.71 -9.44 15.43
C LYS A 131 -0.72 -8.71 16.76
N GLN A 132 -1.64 -9.12 17.62
CA GLN A 132 -1.72 -8.68 19.01
C GLN A 132 -0.55 -9.27 19.82
N GLU A 133 -0.28 -8.70 21.01
CA GLU A 133 0.75 -9.21 21.93
C GLU A 133 0.55 -10.69 22.28
N ARG A 134 -0.70 -11.13 22.41
CA ARG A 134 -1.05 -12.55 22.65
C ARG A 134 -0.85 -13.49 21.45
N GLY A 135 -0.39 -12.98 20.32
CA GLY A 135 -0.18 -13.74 19.07
C GLY A 135 -1.38 -13.83 18.12
N ALA A 136 -2.57 -13.40 18.54
CA ALA A 136 -3.77 -13.45 17.69
C ALA A 136 -3.71 -12.40 16.59
N TRP A 137 -4.15 -12.75 15.39
CA TRP A 137 -4.37 -11.77 14.33
C TRP A 137 -5.61 -10.90 14.62
N HIS A 138 -5.49 -9.63 14.32
CA HIS A 138 -6.60 -8.67 14.23
C HIS A 138 -6.47 -7.85 12.94
N VAL A 139 -7.50 -7.09 12.61
CA VAL A 139 -7.49 -6.26 11.39
C VAL A 139 -7.91 -4.84 11.71
N HIS A 140 -7.16 -3.91 11.15
CA HIS A 140 -7.51 -2.50 11.06
C HIS A 140 -8.01 -2.20 9.65
N ILE A 141 -9.17 -1.54 9.55
CA ILE A 141 -9.87 -1.28 8.30
C ILE A 141 -10.21 0.21 8.25
N MET A 142 -9.79 0.88 7.19
CA MET A 142 -10.29 2.20 6.83
C MET A 142 -11.39 2.02 5.79
N LEU A 143 -12.61 2.45 6.15
CA LEU A 143 -13.80 2.40 5.32
C LEU A 143 -14.03 3.78 4.73
N PHE A 144 -14.21 3.87 3.41
CA PHE A 144 -14.46 5.12 2.70
C PHE A 144 -15.93 5.18 2.27
N ASP A 145 -16.51 6.38 2.19
CA ASP A 145 -17.91 6.60 1.81
C ASP A 145 -18.87 5.69 2.58
N PHE A 146 -18.57 5.48 3.87
CA PHE A 146 -19.21 4.46 4.67
C PHE A 146 -20.42 5.04 5.42
N PRO A 147 -21.62 4.46 5.28
CA PRO A 147 -22.77 4.95 6.01
C PRO A 147 -22.62 4.69 7.51
N PHE A 148 -23.36 5.44 8.32
CA PHE A 148 -23.45 5.13 9.74
C PHE A 148 -24.07 3.73 9.93
N VAL A 149 -23.38 2.88 10.69
CA VAL A 149 -23.87 1.56 11.10
C VAL A 149 -23.66 1.45 12.61
N PRO A 150 -24.69 1.12 13.40
CA PRO A 150 -24.53 0.91 14.83
C PRO A 150 -23.48 -0.15 15.14
N GLN A 151 -22.67 0.08 16.18
CA GLN A 151 -21.60 -0.86 16.55
C GLN A 151 -22.15 -2.26 16.85
N HIS A 152 -23.30 -2.37 17.53
CA HIS A 152 -23.91 -3.66 17.85
C HIS A 152 -24.22 -4.50 16.59
N ASP A 153 -24.54 -3.83 15.49
CA ASP A 153 -24.83 -4.46 14.22
C ASP A 153 -23.57 -4.96 13.53
N LEU A 154 -22.47 -4.22 13.65
CA LEU A 154 -21.15 -4.67 13.18
C LEU A 154 -20.63 -5.84 14.02
N VAL A 155 -20.88 -5.86 15.34
CA VAL A 155 -20.58 -7.00 16.21
C VAL A 155 -21.32 -8.25 15.75
N LYS A 156 -22.62 -8.15 15.43
CA LYS A 156 -23.41 -9.26 14.88
C LYS A 156 -22.86 -9.76 13.54
N VAL A 157 -22.43 -8.87 12.65
CA VAL A 157 -21.84 -9.23 11.35
C VAL A 157 -20.47 -9.90 11.52
N TRP A 158 -19.66 -9.44 12.48
CA TRP A 158 -18.36 -10.01 12.77
C TRP A 158 -18.49 -11.37 13.45
N GLY A 159 -19.17 -11.43 14.59
CA GLY A 159 -19.55 -12.65 15.30
C GLY A 159 -18.41 -13.40 16.00
N LEU A 160 -17.17 -12.88 15.96
CA LEU A 160 -15.98 -13.62 16.42
C LEU A 160 -15.23 -12.94 17.56
N GLY A 161 -15.56 -11.70 17.91
CA GLY A 161 -14.88 -10.95 18.95
C GLY A 161 -15.22 -9.46 18.94
N GLY A 162 -14.26 -8.63 19.35
CA GLY A 162 -14.46 -7.20 19.53
C GLY A 162 -14.54 -6.44 18.20
N VAL A 163 -15.33 -5.38 18.21
CA VAL A 163 -15.52 -4.46 17.09
C VAL A 163 -15.48 -3.05 17.63
N TRP A 164 -14.59 -2.21 17.11
CA TRP A 164 -14.54 -0.78 17.44
C TRP A 164 -14.58 0.02 16.15
N ILE A 165 -15.55 0.92 16.03
CA ILE A 165 -15.67 1.83 14.89
C ILE A 165 -15.64 3.27 15.37
N ASN A 166 -14.84 4.09 14.73
CA ASN A 166 -14.79 5.53 14.97
C ASN A 166 -14.84 6.25 13.63
N LYS A 167 -15.68 7.27 13.51
CA LYS A 167 -15.57 8.21 12.40
C LYS A 167 -14.21 8.91 12.52
N ILE A 168 -13.50 9.04 11.41
CA ILE A 168 -12.26 9.81 11.39
C ILE A 168 -12.64 11.26 11.17
N ASP A 169 -12.52 12.07 12.23
CA ASP A 169 -12.57 13.51 12.11
C ASP A 169 -11.14 14.05 12.03
N VAL A 170 -10.84 14.75 10.95
CA VAL A 170 -9.54 15.39 10.75
C VAL A 170 -9.77 16.85 10.41
N ASP A 171 -9.27 17.71 11.29
CA ASP A 171 -9.38 19.17 11.13
C ASP A 171 -8.67 19.68 9.86
N SER A 172 -7.73 18.89 9.31
CA SER A 172 -7.01 19.22 8.07
C SER A 172 -6.70 17.98 7.22
N LYS A 173 -6.54 18.18 5.89
CA LYS A 173 -6.13 17.13 4.93
C LYS A 173 -4.80 16.46 5.34
N GLU A 174 -3.92 17.18 6.03
CA GLU A 174 -2.59 16.72 6.46
C GLU A 174 -2.64 15.65 7.55
N ASN A 175 -3.64 15.73 8.43
CA ASN A 175 -3.80 14.77 9.53
C ASN A 175 -4.19 13.36 9.08
N ARG A 176 -4.60 13.19 7.81
CA ARG A 176 -4.87 11.86 7.19
C ARG A 176 -3.63 10.96 7.21
N GLY A 177 -2.44 11.54 7.02
CA GLY A 177 -1.17 10.80 7.07
C GLY A 177 -0.89 10.17 8.43
N ARG A 178 -1.28 10.86 9.52
CA ARG A 178 -1.11 10.35 10.90
C ARG A 178 -1.84 9.03 11.12
N TYR A 179 -3.01 8.83 10.49
CA TYR A 179 -3.77 7.58 10.61
C TYR A 179 -3.06 6.40 9.95
N VAL A 180 -2.40 6.63 8.81
CA VAL A 180 -1.60 5.59 8.15
C VAL A 180 -0.41 5.21 9.02
N SER A 181 0.32 6.19 9.55
CA SER A 181 1.43 5.93 10.46
C SER A 181 1.00 5.23 11.75
N LYS A 182 -0.13 5.62 12.35
CA LYS A 182 -0.60 5.04 13.62
C LYS A 182 -1.07 3.59 13.48
N TYR A 183 -1.79 3.25 12.42
CA TYR A 183 -2.53 1.97 12.35
C TYR A 183 -2.12 1.05 11.21
N PHE A 184 -1.56 1.58 10.12
CA PHE A 184 -1.19 0.78 8.95
C PHE A 184 0.29 0.42 8.97
N GLU A 185 1.13 1.31 9.50
CA GLU A 185 2.58 1.14 9.46
C GLU A 185 3.06 -0.10 10.23
N LYS A 186 2.49 -0.34 11.41
CA LYS A 186 2.79 -1.49 12.27
C LYS A 186 2.39 -2.79 11.58
N GLY A 187 1.14 -2.96 11.17
CA GLY A 187 0.69 -4.17 10.45
C GLY A 187 1.43 -4.41 9.13
N ILE A 188 1.83 -3.35 8.39
CA ILE A 188 2.61 -3.50 7.15
C ILE A 188 4.05 -3.95 7.45
N GLY A 189 4.66 -3.46 8.54
CA GLY A 189 6.06 -3.70 8.89
C GLY A 189 6.30 -4.88 9.84
N GLN A 190 5.26 -5.40 10.48
CA GLN A 190 5.37 -6.49 11.45
C GLN A 190 5.68 -7.82 10.77
N GLU A 191 6.50 -8.65 11.44
CA GLU A 191 6.77 -10.04 11.06
C GLU A 191 7.19 -10.20 9.60
N LEU A 192 8.21 -9.44 9.19
CA LEU A 192 8.67 -9.38 7.80
C LEU A 192 8.93 -10.77 7.19
N LEU A 193 9.51 -11.68 7.98
CA LEU A 193 9.79 -13.06 7.58
C LEU A 193 8.52 -13.93 7.55
N GLU A 194 7.71 -13.95 8.62
CA GLU A 194 6.46 -14.74 8.65
C GLU A 194 5.44 -14.27 7.58
N SER A 195 5.48 -12.97 7.28
CA SER A 195 4.66 -12.34 6.25
C SER A 195 5.33 -12.31 4.88
N TYR A 196 6.43 -13.06 4.67
CA TYR A 196 7.08 -13.15 3.36
C TYR A 196 6.14 -13.73 2.30
N GLY A 197 6.06 -13.05 1.15
CA GLY A 197 5.14 -13.43 0.07
C GLY A 197 3.65 -13.23 0.40
N LYS A 198 3.32 -12.72 1.59
CA LYS A 198 1.95 -12.37 1.97
C LYS A 198 1.66 -10.90 1.64
N LYS A 199 0.38 -10.60 1.43
CA LYS A 199 -0.08 -9.22 1.15
C LYS A 199 0.22 -8.30 2.34
N ALA A 200 0.82 -7.15 2.07
CA ALA A 200 1.09 -6.12 3.08
C ALA A 200 -0.18 -5.41 3.56
N PHE A 201 -1.13 -5.22 2.65
CA PHE A 201 -2.43 -4.65 2.93
C PHE A 201 -3.46 -5.22 1.94
N TYR A 202 -4.73 -4.94 2.19
CA TYR A 202 -5.87 -5.33 1.38
C TYR A 202 -6.61 -4.07 0.97
N SER A 203 -7.13 -4.04 -0.25
CA SER A 203 -7.93 -2.93 -0.75
C SER A 203 -9.12 -3.45 -1.55
N SER A 204 -10.22 -2.72 -1.51
CA SER A 204 -11.28 -2.91 -2.49
C SER A 204 -10.81 -2.45 -3.88
N ARG A 205 -11.30 -3.11 -4.93
CA ARG A 205 -10.88 -2.83 -6.31
C ARG A 205 -11.45 -1.52 -6.86
N ASN A 206 -12.52 -1.02 -6.25
CA ASN A 206 -13.26 0.18 -6.65
C ASN A 206 -12.78 1.46 -5.95
N LEU A 207 -11.62 1.43 -5.28
CA LEU A 207 -10.98 2.67 -4.80
C LEU A 207 -10.47 3.49 -5.99
N LYS A 208 -10.63 4.80 -5.91
CA LYS A 208 -9.97 5.74 -6.81
C LYS A 208 -8.46 5.55 -6.69
N LYS A 209 -7.78 5.49 -7.82
CA LYS A 209 -6.32 5.43 -7.88
C LYS A 209 -5.77 6.83 -8.09
N PRO A 210 -4.58 7.14 -7.55
CA PRO A 210 -3.93 8.40 -7.84
C PRO A 210 -3.65 8.50 -9.35
N GLU A 211 -3.68 9.71 -9.87
CA GLU A 211 -3.32 9.97 -11.26
C GLU A 211 -1.82 9.84 -11.42
N ILE A 212 -1.38 9.13 -12.47
CA ILE A 212 0.04 8.86 -12.71
C ILE A 212 0.36 9.29 -14.14
N LEU A 213 1.22 10.30 -14.26
CA LEU A 213 1.77 10.76 -15.53
C LEU A 213 3.24 10.30 -15.62
N LYS A 214 3.61 9.77 -16.78
CA LYS A 214 4.97 9.35 -17.10
C LYS A 214 5.31 9.85 -18.48
N PHE A 215 6.40 10.58 -18.60
CA PHE A 215 6.83 11.14 -19.87
C PHE A 215 8.34 11.41 -19.87
N VAL A 216 8.88 11.64 -21.07
CA VAL A 216 10.26 12.08 -21.25
C VAL A 216 10.24 13.59 -21.43
N THR A 217 11.10 14.30 -20.69
CA THR A 217 11.27 15.75 -20.79
C THR A 217 12.65 16.14 -20.28
N PHE A 218 13.19 17.24 -20.81
CA PHE A 218 14.44 17.85 -20.35
C PHE A 218 14.22 19.25 -19.77
N GLU A 219 12.96 19.69 -19.71
CA GLU A 219 12.58 20.97 -19.12
C GLU A 219 12.62 20.89 -17.59
N GLU A 220 12.87 22.02 -16.95
CA GLU A 220 12.87 22.12 -15.48
C GLU A 220 11.44 22.17 -14.92
N THR A 221 11.28 21.69 -13.68
CA THR A 221 9.97 21.58 -13.01
C THR A 221 9.51 22.89 -12.35
N GLU A 222 10.24 23.98 -12.55
CA GLU A 222 10.01 25.27 -11.88
C GLU A 222 8.59 25.81 -12.09
N ASN A 223 8.02 25.63 -13.28
CA ASN A 223 6.66 26.07 -13.57
C ASN A 223 5.58 25.30 -12.78
N ILE A 224 5.84 24.07 -12.36
CA ILE A 224 4.94 23.29 -11.48
C ILE A 224 5.05 23.76 -10.02
N ILE A 225 6.25 24.23 -9.64
CA ILE A 225 6.59 24.58 -8.25
C ILE A 225 6.19 26.03 -7.91
N LYS A 226 6.19 26.95 -8.89
CA LYS A 226 6.06 28.40 -8.69
C LYS A 226 4.88 28.89 -7.82
N HIS A 227 3.82 28.10 -7.67
CA HIS A 227 2.64 28.48 -6.88
C HIS A 227 2.33 27.51 -5.73
N ASN A 228 3.17 26.51 -5.47
CA ASN A 228 2.87 25.44 -4.54
C ASN A 228 3.94 25.30 -3.46
N GLU A 229 3.52 24.95 -2.24
CA GLU A 229 4.41 24.69 -1.11
C GLU A 229 5.13 23.33 -1.29
N VAL A 230 6.47 23.35 -1.31
CA VAL A 230 7.30 22.14 -1.28
C VAL A 230 7.41 21.64 0.15
N LEU A 231 6.76 20.52 0.46
CA LEU A 231 6.75 19.94 1.81
C LEU A 231 7.99 19.10 2.11
N TYR A 232 8.55 18.47 1.08
CA TYR A 232 9.72 17.59 1.23
C TYR A 232 10.44 17.43 -0.10
N GLU A 233 11.77 17.47 -0.03
CA GLU A 233 12.66 17.22 -1.15
C GLU A 233 13.82 16.33 -0.71
N THR A 234 14.19 15.38 -1.57
CA THR A 234 15.38 14.54 -1.34
C THR A 234 15.94 14.04 -2.66
N GLU A 235 17.23 13.73 -2.64
CA GLU A 235 17.90 13.06 -3.74
C GLU A 235 18.48 11.73 -3.26
N TYR A 236 18.34 10.69 -4.08
CA TYR A 236 18.89 9.38 -3.78
C TYR A 236 19.17 8.59 -5.06
N SER A 237 20.01 7.56 -4.93
CA SER A 237 20.33 6.69 -6.05
C SER A 237 19.39 5.50 -6.14
N GLY A 238 18.79 5.32 -7.30
CA GLY A 238 18.11 4.10 -7.72
C GLY A 238 19.00 3.23 -8.60
N LYS A 239 18.51 2.04 -8.95
CA LYS A 239 19.14 1.17 -9.94
C LYS A 239 18.17 0.94 -11.10
N ILE A 240 18.67 1.01 -12.33
CA ILE A 240 17.95 0.65 -13.55
C ILE A 240 18.71 -0.46 -14.28
N PHE A 241 17.98 -1.38 -14.88
CA PHE A 241 18.59 -2.42 -15.71
C PHE A 241 18.53 -1.99 -17.17
N LYS A 242 19.68 -1.86 -17.83
CA LYS A 242 19.78 -1.44 -19.23
C LYS A 242 20.89 -2.22 -19.90
N ASN A 243 20.62 -2.78 -21.08
CA ASN A 243 21.59 -3.53 -21.89
C ASN A 243 22.31 -4.67 -21.14
N GLY A 244 21.63 -5.37 -20.24
CA GLY A 244 22.23 -6.46 -19.46
C GLY A 244 22.97 -6.00 -18.19
N GLU A 245 23.10 -4.68 -17.96
CA GLU A 245 23.82 -4.11 -16.83
C GLU A 245 22.89 -3.39 -15.86
N LEU A 246 23.23 -3.46 -14.57
CA LEU A 246 22.55 -2.73 -13.51
C LEU A 246 23.26 -1.39 -13.28
N LEU A 247 22.69 -0.33 -13.82
CA LEU A 247 23.24 1.02 -13.74
C LEU A 247 22.62 1.79 -12.58
N GLU A 248 23.43 2.59 -11.90
CA GLU A 248 22.94 3.59 -10.96
C GLU A 248 22.18 4.70 -11.71
N ASN A 249 21.12 5.22 -11.10
CA ASN A 249 20.31 6.30 -11.64
C ASN A 249 19.97 7.27 -10.51
N ARG A 250 20.46 8.51 -10.57
CA ARG A 250 20.13 9.53 -9.57
C ARG A 250 18.65 9.94 -9.72
N ILE A 251 17.97 10.03 -8.59
CA ILE A 251 16.55 10.34 -8.50
C ILE A 251 16.39 11.57 -7.62
N LYS A 252 15.78 12.62 -8.17
CA LYS A 252 15.27 13.74 -7.37
C LYS A 252 13.79 13.50 -7.09
N TYR A 253 13.42 13.59 -5.82
CA TYR A 253 12.04 13.44 -5.37
C TYR A 253 11.58 14.73 -4.70
N LYS A 254 10.43 15.23 -5.14
CA LYS A 254 9.74 16.37 -4.52
C LYS A 254 8.31 15.97 -4.18
N LYS A 255 7.87 16.34 -2.97
CA LYS A 255 6.47 16.27 -2.55
C LYS A 255 5.96 17.69 -2.35
N ILE A 256 4.93 18.03 -3.10
CA ILE A 256 4.35 19.35 -3.21
C ILE A 256 2.92 19.27 -2.71
N LYS A 257 2.49 20.26 -1.93
CA LYS A 257 1.11 20.41 -1.48
C LYS A 257 0.27 21.06 -2.58
N ILE A 258 -0.95 20.57 -2.76
CA ILE A 258 -1.97 21.22 -3.59
C ILE A 258 -2.95 21.90 -2.63
N ASP A 259 -3.23 23.17 -2.90
CA ASP A 259 -4.26 23.92 -2.18
C ASP A 259 -5.68 23.33 -2.42
#